data_AF-A0A846CZV5-F1
#
_entry.id   AF-A0A846CZV5-F1
#
_cell.length_a   1.000
_cell.length_b   1.000
_cell.length_c   1.000
_cell.angle_alpha   90.00
_cell.angle_beta   90.00
_cell.angle_gamma   90.00
#
_symmetry.space_group_name_H-M   'P 1'
#
loop_
_entity.id
_entity.type
_entity.pdbx_description
1 polymer ?
#
loop_
_entity_poly.entity_id
_entity_poly.type
_entity_poly.pdbx_seq_one_letter_code
_entity_poly.pdbx_strand_id
1 'polypeptide(L)' 'MMAPKQVYVLLFNARTENEGIHTIQIGDKQTVLMFEKEDDATRFALLLEAQDFPTPTVEAIDLEEIEEF' A
#
# COMPACT_ATOMS: atom_id res chain seq x y z
N MET A 1 9.07 -11.67 16.95
CA MET A 1 9.18 -10.39 16.21
C MET A 1 7.83 -9.71 16.41
N MET A 2 7.78 -8.55 17.06
CA MET A 2 6.52 -7.78 17.12
C MET A 2 6.40 -7.06 15.78
N ALA A 3 5.30 -7.27 15.06
CA ALA A 3 5.06 -6.52 13.84
C ALA A 3 4.91 -5.02 14.17
N PRO A 4 5.35 -4.11 13.29
CA PRO A 4 5.26 -2.69 13.54
C PRO A 4 3.79 -2.29 13.73
N LYS A 5 3.53 -1.43 14.72
CA LYS A 5 2.18 -0.96 15.04
C LYS A 5 1.53 -0.25 13.83
N GLN A 6 2.34 0.47 13.08
CA GLN A 6 1.96 1.24 11.89
C GLN A 6 2.72 0.72 10.68
N VAL A 7 2.02 0.52 9.57
CA VAL A 7 2.59 0.23 8.25
C VAL A 7 2.15 1.30 7.25
N TYR A 8 2.88 1.41 6.14
CA TYR A 8 2.55 2.29 5.04
C TYR A 8 2.07 1.45 3.86
N VAL A 9 0.96 1.84 3.25
CA VAL A 9 0.40 1.18 2.07
C VAL A 9 0.16 2.19 0.96
N LEU A 10 -0.08 1.68 -0.24
CA LEU A 10 -0.34 2.47 -1.42
C LEU A 10 -1.83 2.36 -1.75
N LEU A 11 -2.55 3.47 -1.60
CA LEU A 11 -3.97 3.59 -1.92
C LEU A 11 -4.16 4.32 -3.25
N PHE A 12 -5.10 3.84 -4.06
CA PHE A 12 -5.59 4.51 -5.25
C PHE A 12 -6.95 5.13 -4.96
N ASN A 13 -7.16 6.33 -5.48
CA ASN A 13 -8.38 7.13 -5.22
C ASN A 13 -8.68 7.28 -3.72
N ALA A 14 -7.63 7.48 -2.90
CA ALA A 14 -7.76 7.65 -1.47
C ALA A 14 -8.81 8.74 -1.13
N ARG A 15 -9.64 8.49 -0.10
CA ARG A 15 -10.70 9.39 0.37
C ARG A 15 -11.84 9.60 -0.64
N THR A 16 -12.08 8.60 -1.49
CA THR A 16 -13.23 8.56 -2.41
C THR A 16 -14.03 7.27 -2.24
N GLU A 17 -15.20 7.18 -2.86
CA GLU A 17 -16.03 5.96 -2.81
C GLU A 17 -15.40 4.77 -3.55
N ASN A 18 -14.40 4.99 -4.40
CA ASN A 18 -13.69 3.96 -5.17
C ASN A 18 -12.23 3.81 -4.72
N GLU A 19 -12.01 3.86 -3.40
CA GLU A 19 -10.71 3.61 -2.80
C GLU A 19 -10.28 2.15 -3.05
N GLY A 20 -9.03 1.95 -3.43
CA GLY A 20 -8.48 0.62 -3.67
C GLY A 20 -7.04 0.50 -3.20
N ILE A 21 -6.69 -0.61 -2.57
CA ILE A 21 -5.33 -0.86 -2.10
C ILE A 21 -4.49 -1.54 -3.18
N HIS A 22 -3.22 -1.13 -3.31
CA HIS A 22 -2.29 -1.78 -4.23
C HIS A 22 -1.97 -3.20 -3.75
N THR A 23 -2.35 -4.19 -4.56
CA THR A 23 -2.01 -5.60 -4.34
C THR A 23 -1.08 -6.09 -5.44
N ILE A 24 -0.12 -6.93 -5.07
CA ILE A 24 0.65 -7.72 -6.01
C ILE A 24 0.13 -9.16 -6.02
N GLN A 25 0.15 -9.81 -7.18
CA GLN A 25 -0.24 -11.21 -7.28
C GLN A 25 1.00 -12.09 -7.10
N ILE A 26 0.97 -12.96 -6.09
CA ILE A 26 2.01 -13.95 -5.84
C ILE A 26 1.37 -15.34 -5.99
N GLY A 27 1.57 -15.96 -7.15
CA GLY A 27 0.88 -17.19 -7.53
C GLY A 27 -0.62 -16.96 -7.70
N ASP A 28 -1.44 -17.68 -6.93
CA ASP A 28 -2.91 -17.57 -6.95
C ASP A 28 -3.46 -16.66 -5.85
N LYS A 29 -2.59 -15.93 -5.14
CA LYS A 29 -2.98 -15.05 -4.03
C LYS A 29 -2.73 -13.59 -4.38
N GLN A 30 -3.71 -12.74 -4.10
CA GLN A 30 -3.49 -11.30 -3.99
C GLN A 30 -2.84 -11.01 -2.65
N THR A 31 -1.76 -10.26 -2.66
CA THR A 31 -0.99 -9.89 -1.48
C THR A 31 -0.89 -8.38 -1.42
N VAL A 32 -1.35 -7.81 -0.32
CA VAL A 32 -1.21 -6.37 -0.04
C VAL A 32 0.27 -6.05 0.20
N LEU A 33 0.76 -5.02 -0.48
CA LEU A 33 2.13 -4.56 -0.30
C LEU A 33 2.18 -3.53 0.84
N MET A 34 2.88 -3.88 1.93
CA MET A 34 3.06 -3.04 3.11
C MET A 34 4.53 -2.66 3.25
N PHE A 35 4.80 -1.43 3.67
CA PHE A 35 6.12 -0.89 3.92
C PHE A 35 6.27 -0.51 5.39
N GLU A 36 7.44 -0.76 5.98
CA GLU A 36 7.73 -0.34 7.35
C GLU A 36 8.06 1.16 7.45
N LYS A 37 8.47 1.78 6.33
CA LYS A 37 8.90 3.17 6.26
C LYS A 37 8.18 3.91 5.13
N GLU A 38 7.76 5.12 5.44
CA GLU A 38 7.14 6.05 4.49
C GLU A 38 8.04 6.32 3.28
N ASP A 39 9.35 6.50 3.52
CA ASP A 39 10.34 6.74 2.47
C ASP A 39 10.37 5.61 1.43
N ASP A 40 10.24 4.36 1.89
CA ASP A 40 10.27 3.19 1.00
C ASP A 40 8.97 3.07 0.20
N ALA A 41 7.83 3.34 0.84
CA ALA A 41 6.53 3.43 0.15
C ALA A 41 6.52 4.55 -0.91
N THR A 42 7.06 5.72 -0.57
CA THR A 42 7.15 6.88 -1.47
C THR A 42 8.04 6.58 -2.67
N ARG A 43 9.19 5.93 -2.45
CA ARG A 43 10.05 5.49 -3.55
C ARG A 43 9.35 4.50 -4.46
N PHE A 44 8.58 3.56 -3.90
CA PHE A 44 7.83 2.61 -4.69
C PHE A 44 6.70 3.27 -5.48
N ALA A 45 6.01 4.25 -4.90
CA ALA A 45 5.00 5.06 -5.60
C ALA A 45 5.57 5.73 -6.86
N LEU A 46 6.78 6.31 -6.77
CA LEU A 46 7.46 6.91 -7.92
C LEU A 46 7.82 5.89 -9.00
N LEU A 47 8.17 4.66 -8.62
CA LEU A 47 8.43 3.57 -9.57
C LEU A 47 7.17 3.12 -10.30
N LEU A 48 6.01 3.15 -9.64
CA LEU A 48 4.73 2.84 -10.26
C LEU A 48 4.36 3.91 -11.30
N GLU A 49 4.51 5.19 -10.95
CA GLU A 49 4.28 6.30 -11.87
C GLU A 49 5.19 6.20 -13.12
N ALA A 50 6.47 5.86 -12.96
CA ALA A 50 7.39 5.66 -14.06
C ALA A 50 7.03 4.49 -14.99
N GLN A 51 6.14 3.59 -14.56
CA GLN A 51 5.62 2.46 -15.32
C GLN A 51 4.21 2.72 -15.88
N ASP A 52 3.78 3.98 -15.91
CA ASP A 52 2.44 4.42 -16.34
C ASP A 52 1.28 3.88 -15.47
N PHE A 53 1.55 3.46 -14.23
CA PHE A 53 0.46 3.23 -13.26
C PHE A 53 -0.09 4.57 -12.74
N PRO A 54 -1.35 4.60 -12.25
CA PRO A 54 -1.87 5.77 -11.57
C PRO A 54 -0.97 6.16 -10.38
N THR A 55 -0.96 7.43 -10.00
CA THR A 55 -0.21 7.87 -8.82
C THR A 55 -0.90 7.37 -7.54
N PRO A 56 -0.29 6.49 -6.74
CA PRO A 56 -0.86 6.08 -5.48
C PRO A 56 -0.62 7.15 -4.40
N THR A 57 -1.49 7.19 -3.40
CA THR A 57 -1.32 7.93 -2.16
C THR A 57 -0.68 7.01 -1.13
N VAL A 58 0.45 7.42 -0.56
CA VAL A 58 1.06 6.73 0.58
C VAL A 58 0.26 7.11 1.83
N GLU A 59 -0.37 6.13 2.48
CA GLU A 59 -1.12 6.35 3.71
C GLU A 59 -0.60 5.42 4.81
N ALA A 60 -0.49 5.96 6.02
CA ALA A 60 -0.12 5.20 7.20
C ALA A 60 -1.37 4.53 7.77
N ILE A 61 -1.38 3.21 7.83
CA ILE A 61 -2.49 2.40 8.36
C ILE A 61 -1.99 1.50 9.48
N ASP A 62 -2.78 1.32 10.54
CA ASP A 62 -2.43 0.42 11.62
C ASP A 62 -2.46 -1.02 11.10
N LEU A 63 -1.51 -1.85 11.52
CA LEU A 63 -1.43 -3.23 11.02
C LEU A 63 -2.70 -4.04 11.33
N GLU A 64 -3.29 -3.79 12.51
CA GLU A 64 -4.55 -4.42 12.93
C GLU A 64 -5.71 -4.05 11.99
N GLU A 65 -5.73 -2.82 11.46
CA GLU A 65 -6.75 -2.35 10.52
C GLU A 65 -6.57 -2.98 9.13
N ILE A 66 -5.32 -3.22 8.70
CA ILE A 66 -5.03 -3.96 7.46
C ILE A 66 -5.47 -5.43 7.55
N GLU A 67 -5.38 -6.06 8.73
CA GLU A 67 -5.84 -7.46 8.91
C GLU A 67 -7.37 -7.61 8.80
N GLU A 68 -8.13 -6.51 8.93
CA GLU A 68 -9.58 -6.49 8.78
C GLU A 68 -10.06 -6.24 7.33
N PHE A 69 -9.15 -5.86 6.42
CA PHE A 69 -9.42 -5.57 5.01
C PHE A 69 -9.58 -6.84 4.15
#